data_AF-A0A5C8LJI5-F1
#
_entry.id   AF-A0A5C8LJI5-F1
#
_cell.length_a   1.000
_cell.length_b   1.000
_cell.length_c   1.000
_cell.angle_alpha   90.00
_cell.angle_beta   90.00
_cell.angle_gamma   90.00
#
_symmetry.space_group_name_H-M   'P 1'
#
loop_
_entity.id
_entity.type
_entity.pdbx_description
1 polymer ?
#
loop_
_entity_poly.entity_id
_entity_poly.type
_entity_poly.pdbx_seq_one_letter_code
_entity_poly.pdbx_strand_id
1 'polypeptide(L)'
;MERPDFPDKQVSAWDPSRLVCESLRVRRGGRQVMRVVKVKYKGCRYSNCVIGSLVRDKAKHFKDMNKVLKRFFGNLEILVQQGIDLVKVGNNGTMDLRAELQRNKSVDGRPLSS
;
A
#
# COMPACT_ATOMS: atom_id res chain seq x y z
N MET A 1 -6.93 -4.85 -24.85
CA MET A 1 -7.03 -4.15 -23.55
C MET A 1 -6.84 -5.21 -22.47
N GLU A 2 -5.60 -5.40 -22.03
CA GLU A 2 -5.23 -6.47 -21.10
C GLU A 2 -5.76 -6.16 -19.70
N ARG A 3 -6.29 -7.21 -19.04
CA ARG A 3 -6.77 -7.16 -17.67
C ARG A 3 -5.55 -7.03 -16.76
N PRO A 4 -5.51 -6.11 -15.77
CA PRO A 4 -4.61 -6.30 -14.66
C PRO A 4 -5.21 -7.42 -13.82
N ASP A 5 -4.93 -8.67 -14.19
CA ASP A 5 -5.02 -9.76 -13.24
C ASP A 5 -3.96 -9.49 -12.18
N PHE A 6 -4.39 -9.59 -10.92
CA PHE A 6 -3.48 -9.58 -9.78
C PHE A 6 -2.34 -10.55 -10.11
N PRO A 7 -1.06 -10.14 -10.04
CA PRO A 7 0.01 -10.94 -10.61
C PRO A 7 0.26 -12.17 -9.72
N ASP A 8 -0.48 -13.25 -9.95
CA ASP A 8 -0.31 -14.53 -9.25
C ASP A 8 1.14 -15.05 -9.36
N LYS A 9 1.89 -14.59 -10.37
CA LYS A 9 3.27 -15.00 -10.65
C LYS A 9 4.37 -14.13 -10.01
N GLN A 10 4.08 -12.92 -9.52
CA GLN A 10 5.08 -12.07 -8.83
C GLN A 10 4.97 -12.11 -7.29
N VAL A 11 3.93 -12.77 -6.76
CA VAL A 11 3.59 -12.75 -5.33
C VAL A 11 4.21 -13.91 -4.54
N SER A 12 5.02 -14.79 -5.17
CA SER A 12 5.60 -15.95 -4.47
C SER A 12 6.56 -15.58 -3.33
N ALA A 13 7.12 -14.37 -3.33
CA ALA A 13 7.98 -13.84 -2.27
C ALA A 13 7.25 -12.91 -1.28
N TRP A 14 6.00 -12.55 -1.55
CA TRP A 14 5.24 -11.58 -0.76
C TRP A 14 4.18 -12.32 0.04
N ASP A 15 4.05 -12.03 1.34
CA ASP A 15 2.96 -12.60 2.12
C ASP A 15 1.62 -12.05 1.58
N PRO A 16 0.80 -12.88 0.89
CA PRO A 16 -0.45 -12.42 0.29
C PRO A 16 -1.51 -12.13 1.37
N SER A 17 -1.19 -12.38 2.65
CA SER A 17 -2.07 -12.07 3.76
C SER A 17 -2.23 -10.58 4.00
N ARG A 18 -1.28 -9.73 3.59
CA ARG A 18 -1.30 -8.28 3.85
C ARG A 18 -0.75 -7.47 2.68
N LEU A 19 -1.64 -6.69 2.08
CA LEU A 19 -1.33 -5.85 0.95
C LEU A 19 -1.76 -4.40 1.22
N VAL A 20 -1.05 -3.47 0.62
CA VAL A 20 -1.43 -2.07 0.49
C VAL A 20 -1.54 -1.76 -1.00
N CYS A 21 -2.65 -1.16 -1.39
CA CYS A 21 -2.92 -0.72 -2.75
C CYS A 21 -2.95 0.81 -2.75
N GLU A 22 -2.23 1.41 -3.69
CA GLU A 22 -2.11 2.87 -3.78
C GLU A 22 -2.27 3.33 -5.22
N SER A 23 -2.89 4.50 -5.41
CA SER A 23 -2.91 5.15 -6.72
C SER A 23 -1.52 5.70 -7.05
N LEU A 24 -1.02 5.43 -8.27
CA LEU A 24 0.28 5.97 -8.73
C LEU A 24 0.26 7.49 -8.98
N ARG A 25 -0.94 8.08 -9.13
CA ARG A 25 -1.12 9.52 -9.37
C ARG A 25 -2.03 10.12 -8.29
N VAL A 26 -1.65 11.30 -7.80
CA VAL A 26 -2.47 12.08 -6.87
C VAL A 26 -3.56 12.83 -7.67
N ARG A 27 -4.83 12.69 -7.29
CA ARG A 27 -5.94 13.47 -7.86
C ARG A 27 -6.26 14.70 -7.01
N ARG A 28 -7.08 15.62 -7.54
CA ARG A 28 -7.75 16.67 -6.75
C ARG A 28 -8.59 15.98 -5.66
N GLY A 29 -8.07 15.91 -4.43
CA GLY A 29 -8.65 15.14 -3.33
C GLY A 29 -7.66 14.30 -2.52
N GLY A 30 -6.40 14.17 -2.96
CA GLY A 30 -5.32 13.53 -2.20
C GLY A 30 -4.92 12.14 -2.73
N ARG A 31 -3.99 11.49 -2.00
CA ARG A 31 -3.48 10.15 -2.30
C ARG A 31 -4.51 9.11 -1.83
N GLN A 32 -4.94 8.22 -2.72
CA GLN A 32 -5.83 7.12 -2.37
C GLN A 32 -4.99 5.92 -1.95
N VAL A 33 -5.25 5.42 -0.74
CA VAL A 33 -4.57 4.25 -0.16
C VAL A 33 -5.62 3.31 0.43
N MET A 34 -5.47 2.02 0.15
CA MET A 34 -6.30 0.96 0.71
C MET A 34 -5.42 -0.16 1.25
N ARG A 35 -5.63 -0.55 2.50
CA ARG A 35 -5.04 -1.76 3.07
C ARG A 35 -5.99 -2.93 2.86
N VAL A 36 -5.46 -4.07 2.43
CA VAL A 36 -6.21 -5.32 2.23
C VAL A 36 -5.53 -6.43 3.03
N VAL A 37 -6.32 -7.18 3.79
CA VAL A 37 -5.86 -8.32 4.58
C VAL A 37 -6.67 -9.55 4.20
N LYS A 38 -6.00 -10.62 3.77
CA LYS A 38 -6.64 -11.91 3.52
C LYS A 38 -7.00 -12.54 4.86
N VAL A 39 -8.25 -12.95 5.02
CA VAL A 39 -8.72 -13.68 6.19
C VAL A 39 -8.84 -15.16 5.81
N LYS A 40 -8.15 -16.02 6.56
CA LYS A 40 -8.15 -17.47 6.33
C LYS A 40 -9.59 -17.98 6.21
N TYR A 41 -9.91 -18.61 5.09
CA TYR A 41 -11.23 -19.18 4.75
C TYR A 41 -12.43 -18.21 4.72
N LYS A 42 -12.22 -16.88 4.84
CA LYS A 42 -13.31 -15.90 4.97
C LYS A 42 -13.19 -14.68 4.03
N GLY A 43 -12.37 -14.79 2.98
CA GLY A 43 -12.20 -13.74 1.98
C GLY A 43 -11.16 -12.68 2.39
N CYS A 44 -11.49 -11.40 2.20
CA CYS A 44 -10.59 -10.28 2.46
C CYS A 44 -11.27 -9.23 3.34
N ARG A 45 -10.51 -8.59 4.23
CA ARG A 45 -10.88 -7.34 4.91
C ARG A 45 -10.12 -6.20 4.25
N TYR A 46 -10.76 -5.06 4.10
CA TYR A 46 -10.11 -3.87 3.57
C TYR A 46 -10.41 -2.65 4.41
N SER A 47 -9.50 -1.70 4.40
CA SER A 47 -9.67 -0.41 5.06
C SER A 47 -9.04 0.70 4.24
N ASN A 48 -9.73 1.83 4.13
CA ASN A 48 -9.24 3.02 3.43
C ASN A 48 -9.61 4.29 4.21
N CYS A 49 -8.88 5.37 3.96
CA CYS A 49 -9.22 6.69 4.48
C CYS A 49 -9.94 7.48 3.41
N VAL A 50 -11.19 7.86 3.68
CA VAL A 50 -11.98 8.76 2.83
C VAL A 50 -12.28 10.01 3.65
N ILE A 51 -11.73 11.16 3.22
CA ILE A 51 -12.03 12.49 3.77
C ILE A 51 -11.96 12.50 5.31
N GLY A 52 -10.82 12.09 5.87
CA GLY A 52 -10.59 12.08 7.32
C GLY A 52 -11.27 10.94 8.10
N SER A 53 -12.07 10.09 7.45
CA SER A 53 -12.71 8.93 8.08
C SER A 53 -12.06 7.62 7.64
N LEU A 54 -11.81 6.72 8.60
CA LEU A 54 -11.33 5.37 8.31
C LEU A 54 -12.53 4.44 8.07
N VAL A 55 -12.73 4.02 6.83
CA VAL A 55 -13.74 3.01 6.49
C VAL A 55 -13.10 1.63 6.56
N ARG A 56 -13.82 0.66 7.16
CA ARG A 56 -13.39 -0.74 7.27
C ARG A 56 -14.54 -1.65 6.83
N ASP A 57 -14.26 -2.58 5.93
CA ASP A 57 -15.28 -3.50 5.42
C ASP A 57 -14.65 -4.83 4.93
N LYS A 58 -15.47 -5.76 4.41
CA LYS A 58 -15.08 -7.11 4.01
C LYS A 58 -15.63 -7.49 2.63
N ALA A 59 -14.79 -8.18 1.86
CA ALA A 59 -15.17 -8.87 0.65
C ALA A 59 -15.23 -10.38 0.94
N LYS A 60 -16.39 -11.02 0.67
CA LYS A 60 -16.61 -12.44 0.94
C LYS A 60 -15.68 -13.33 0.09
N HIS A 61 -15.44 -12.93 -1.16
CA HIS A 61 -14.56 -13.64 -2.07
C HIS A 61 -13.48 -12.71 -2.64
N PHE A 62 -12.35 -13.30 -3.02
CA PHE A 62 -11.25 -12.55 -3.64
C PHE A 62 -11.69 -11.85 -4.93
N LYS A 63 -12.55 -12.50 -5.74
CA LYS A 63 -13.14 -11.91 -6.95
C LYS A 63 -13.91 -10.60 -6.68
N ASP A 64 -14.46 -10.45 -5.48
CA ASP A 64 -15.19 -9.24 -5.10
C ASP A 64 -14.23 -8.07 -4.80
N MET A 65 -12.95 -8.35 -4.47
CA MET A 65 -11.97 -7.27 -4.31
C MET A 65 -11.72 -6.51 -5.60
N ASN A 66 -11.75 -7.16 -6.76
CA ASN A 66 -11.61 -6.44 -8.03
C ASN A 66 -12.71 -5.38 -8.22
N LYS A 67 -13.93 -5.66 -7.74
CA LYS A 67 -15.04 -4.70 -7.78
C LYS A 67 -14.81 -3.55 -6.78
N VAL A 68 -14.36 -3.88 -5.57
CA VAL A 68 -14.07 -2.88 -4.53
C VAL A 68 -12.93 -1.95 -4.96
N LEU A 69 -11.83 -2.49 -5.50
CA LEU A 69 -10.70 -1.72 -6.01
C LEU A 69 -11.13 -0.81 -7.15
N LYS A 70 -11.88 -1.33 -8.14
CA LYS A 70 -12.43 -0.50 -9.23
C LYS A 70 -13.35 0.60 -8.74
N ARG A 71 -14.20 0.34 -7.75
CA ARG A 71 -15.09 1.36 -7.18
C ARG A 71 -14.31 2.47 -6.46
N PHE A 72 -13.23 2.10 -5.77
CA PHE A 72 -12.45 3.05 -4.97
C PHE A 72 -11.44 3.84 -5.80
N PHE A 73 -10.65 3.17 -6.63
CA PHE A 73 -9.59 3.76 -7.46
C PHE A 73 -10.09 4.21 -8.85
N GLY A 74 -11.28 3.77 -9.28
CA GLY A 74 -11.80 4.06 -10.61
C GLY A 74 -10.92 3.47 -11.70
N ASN A 75 -10.53 4.31 -12.65
CA ASN A 75 -9.64 3.97 -13.77
C ASN A 75 -8.17 4.32 -13.48
N LEU A 76 -7.80 4.53 -12.22
CA LEU A 76 -6.42 4.83 -11.86
C LEU A 76 -5.55 3.58 -11.92
N GLU A 77 -4.31 3.78 -12.36
CA GLU A 77 -3.27 2.79 -12.22
C GLU A 77 -2.89 2.64 -10.74
N ILE A 78 -2.81 1.40 -10.29
CA ILE A 78 -2.58 1.06 -8.88
C ILE A 78 -1.25 0.33 -8.71
N LEU A 79 -0.52 0.70 -7.68
CA LEU A 79 0.60 -0.08 -7.15
C LEU A 79 0.08 -0.96 -6.03
N VAL A 80 0.40 -2.25 -6.09
CA VAL A 80 0.18 -3.19 -4.99
C VAL A 80 1.52 -3.47 -4.35
N GLN A 81 1.61 -3.32 -3.03
CA GLN A 81 2.81 -3.57 -2.24
C GLN A 81 2.51 -4.40 -1.00
N GLN A 82 3.50 -5.12 -0.48
CA GLN A 82 3.36 -5.81 0.80
C GLN A 82 3.15 -4.80 1.92
N GLY A 83 2.15 -5.04 2.78
CA GLY A 83 1.91 -4.17 3.92
C GLY A 83 2.98 -4.35 4.99
N ILE A 84 3.65 -3.26 5.34
CA ILE A 84 4.62 -3.22 6.44
C ILE A 84 3.89 -2.90 7.74
N ASP A 85 4.17 -3.64 8.81
CA ASP A 85 3.64 -3.33 10.13
C ASP A 85 4.34 -2.09 10.68
N LEU A 86 3.55 -1.08 11.06
CA LEU A 86 4.09 0.10 11.70
C LEU A 86 4.62 -0.25 13.09
N VAL A 87 5.77 0.32 13.43
CA VAL A 87 6.40 0.16 14.74
C VAL A 87 5.48 0.78 15.80
N LYS A 88 5.26 0.04 16.88
CA LYS A 88 4.51 0.52 18.05
C LYS A 88 5.49 0.91 19.15
N VAL A 89 5.31 2.10 19.72
CA VAL A 89 6.11 2.59 20.85
C VAL A 89 5.18 2.77 22.05
N GLY A 90 5.55 2.17 23.19
CA GLY A 90 4.74 2.15 24.41
C GLY A 90 3.42 1.38 24.24
N ASN A 91 2.39 1.78 24.98
CA ASN A 91 1.15 1.01 25.05
C ASN A 91 0.20 1.19 23.86
N ASN A 92 0.31 2.25 23.04
CA ASN A 92 -0.64 2.48 21.93
C ASN A 92 -0.17 3.46 20.82
N GLY A 93 1.07 3.97 20.85
CA GLY A 93 1.56 4.91 19.83
C GLY A 93 1.99 4.17 18.57
N THR A 94 1.28 4.38 17.46
CA THR A 94 1.73 3.89 16.15
C THR A 94 2.65 4.96 15.55
N MET A 95 3.91 4.64 15.24
CA MET A 95 4.85 5.59 14.65
C MET A 95 5.08 5.30 13.17
N ASP A 96 5.06 6.38 12.37
CA ASP A 96 5.55 6.41 11.00
C ASP A 96 6.97 6.97 11.03
N LEU A 97 7.96 6.13 10.75
CA LEU A 97 9.37 6.53 10.72
C LEU A 97 9.70 7.08 9.35
N ARG A 98 10.02 8.37 9.30
CA ARG A 98 10.42 9.05 8.06
C ARG A 98 11.87 9.46 8.16
N ALA A 99 12.63 9.13 7.14
CA ALA A 99 14.01 9.60 6.97
C ALA A 99 14.08 10.47 5.72
N GLU A 100 14.84 11.55 5.80
CA GLU A 100 15.18 12.36 4.64
C GLU A 100 16.47 11.83 4.04
N LEU A 101 16.44 11.51 2.75
CA LEU A 101 17.64 11.10 2.03
C LEU A 101 18.48 12.34 1.72
N GLN A 102 19.54 12.56 2.49
CA GLN A 102 20.58 13.51 2.10
C GLN A 102 21.53 12.83 1.12
N ARG A 103 21.65 13.37 -0.09
CA ARG A 103 22.71 12.96 -1.01
C ARG A 103 24.03 13.43 -0.42
N ASN A 104 25.01 12.54 -0.31
CA ASN A 104 26.39 12.98 -0.10
C ASN A 104 26.71 14.00 -1.17
N LYS A 105 27.20 15.18 -0.75
CA LYS A 105 27.83 16.11 -1.69
C LYS A 105 29.03 15.38 -2.25
N SER A 106 28.88 14.81 -3.44
CA SER A 106 30.02 14.56 -4.29
C SER A 106 30.63 15.92 -4.58
N VAL A 107 31.63 16.33 -3.79
CA VAL A 107 32.55 17.37 -4.22
C VAL A 107 33.53 16.67 -5.14
N ASP A 108 33.20 16.65 -6.42
CA ASP A 108 34.13 16.43 -7.54
C ASP A 108 35.14 15.29 -7.40
N GLY A 109 34.66 14.11 -6.98
CA GLY A 109 35.39 12.85 -7.17
C GLY A 109 36.72 12.70 -6.41
N ARG A 110 36.97 13.46 -5.34
CA ARG A 110 38.14 13.22 -4.48
C ARG A 110 37.73 12.69 -3.10
N PRO A 111 38.43 11.67 -2.58
CA PRO A 111 38.20 11.22 -1.21
C PRO A 111 38.65 12.32 -0.24
N LEU A 112 37.82 12.59 0.76
CA LEU A 112 38.19 13.43 1.90
C LEU A 112 39.19 12.63 2.74
N SER A 113 40.46 13.06 2.72
CA SER A 113 41.45 12.60 3.69
C SER A 113 41.06 13.12 5.07
N SER A 114 40.95 12.19 6.01
CA SER A 114 40.81 12.37 7.45
C SER A 114 41.80 13.37 8.04
#